data_AF-W3AJK1-F1
#
_entry.id   AF-W3AJK1-F1
#
_cell.length_a   1.000
_cell.length_b   1.000
_cell.length_c   1.000
_cell.angle_alpha   90.00
_cell.angle_beta   90.00
_cell.angle_gamma   90.00
#
_symmetry.space_group_name_H-M   'P 1'
#
loop_
_entity.id
_entity.type
_entity.pdbx_description
1 polymer ?
#
loop_
_entity_poly.entity_id
_entity_poly.type
_entity_poly.pdbx_seq_one_letter_code
_entity_poly.pdbx_strand_id
1 'polypeptide(L)'
;MKYQAKSKAYIIENGWRIIEVQIINESDDFYLVRFPSGGGIRVNGKRLYDTIEEAEKVVEERQNRISTKIEHPRPARKDSTFHSPHFYGWI
;
A
#
# COMPACT_ATOMS: atom_id res chain seq x y z
N MET A 1 -13.82 -15.05 -2.53
CA MET A 1 -13.60 -15.18 -1.08
C MET A 1 -12.30 -15.93 -0.84
N LYS A 2 -11.24 -15.25 -0.37
CA LYS A 2 -9.90 -15.84 -0.15
C LYS A 2 -9.70 -16.29 1.31
N TYR A 3 -10.40 -15.66 2.24
CA TYR A 3 -10.25 -15.90 3.68
C TYR A 3 -11.59 -16.20 4.35
N GLN A 4 -11.52 -16.93 5.45
CA GLN A 4 -12.67 -17.25 6.32
C GLN A 4 -12.62 -16.43 7.62
N ALA A 5 -13.78 -16.12 8.17
CA ALA A 5 -13.95 -15.42 9.42
C ALA A 5 -13.31 -16.22 10.57
N LYS A 6 -12.70 -15.50 11.50
CA LYS A 6 -11.89 -15.97 12.64
C LYS A 6 -10.53 -16.57 12.26
N SER A 7 -10.14 -16.56 11.00
CA SER A 7 -8.79 -16.93 10.57
C SER A 7 -7.78 -15.82 10.86
N LYS A 8 -6.51 -16.22 10.94
CA LYS A 8 -5.36 -15.33 11.06
C LYS A 8 -4.85 -14.96 9.67
N ALA A 9 -4.40 -13.73 9.51
CA ALA A 9 -3.74 -13.25 8.29
C ALA A 9 -2.71 -12.19 8.66
N TYR A 10 -1.87 -11.81 7.70
CA TYR A 10 -0.87 -10.76 7.87
C TYR A 10 -1.20 -9.55 7.01
N ILE A 11 -0.93 -8.35 7.54
CA ILE A 11 -1.03 -7.10 6.80
C ILE A 11 0.29 -6.35 6.83
N ILE A 12 0.54 -5.54 5.81
CA ILE A 12 1.64 -4.58 5.79
C ILE A 12 1.11 -3.19 6.15
N GLU A 13 1.42 -2.72 7.35
CA GLU A 13 1.15 -1.38 7.86
C GLU A 13 2.25 -0.39 7.40
N ASN A 14 1.84 0.82 7.00
CA ASN A 14 2.72 1.88 6.47
C ASN A 14 3.64 1.44 5.32
N GLY A 15 3.33 0.28 4.73
CA GLY A 15 4.04 -0.33 3.61
C GLY A 15 5.44 -0.87 3.93
N TRP A 16 5.72 -1.19 5.20
CA TRP A 16 6.93 -1.93 5.61
C TRP A 16 6.73 -2.83 6.84
N ARG A 17 5.82 -2.48 7.76
CA ARG A 17 5.64 -3.21 9.01
C ARG A 17 4.64 -4.35 8.84
N ILE A 18 5.06 -5.58 9.08
CA ILE A 18 4.18 -6.77 8.99
C ILE A 18 3.53 -7.01 10.35
N ILE A 19 2.21 -7.15 10.36
CA ILE A 19 1.41 -7.33 11.58
C ILE A 19 0.44 -8.49 11.38
N GLU A 20 0.40 -9.41 12.34
CA GLU A 20 -0.62 -10.45 12.43
C GLU A 20 -1.97 -9.84 12.84
N VAL A 21 -3.03 -10.17 12.11
CA VAL A 21 -4.40 -9.72 12.37
C VAL A 21 -5.38 -10.88 12.37
N GLN A 22 -6.51 -10.69 13.04
CA GLN A 22 -7.63 -11.63 13.00
C GLN A 22 -8.74 -11.12 12.10
N ILE A 23 -9.24 -11.97 11.22
CA ILE A 23 -10.37 -11.65 10.35
C ILE A 23 -11.65 -11.82 11.16
N ILE A 24 -12.42 -10.75 11.33
CA ILE A 24 -13.69 -10.78 12.07
C ILE A 24 -14.84 -11.15 11.13
N ASN A 25 -14.84 -10.56 9.93
CA ASN A 25 -15.94 -10.66 8.99
C ASN A 25 -15.41 -10.54 7.56
N GLU A 26 -16.01 -11.29 6.64
CA GLU A 26 -15.80 -11.21 5.20
C GLU A 26 -17.02 -10.61 4.50
N SER A 27 -16.77 -9.65 3.63
CA SER A 27 -17.80 -9.02 2.81
C SER A 27 -17.23 -8.82 1.42
N ASP A 28 -17.54 -9.79 0.56
CA ASP A 28 -17.10 -9.82 -0.84
C ASP A 28 -15.56 -9.77 -0.96
N ASP A 29 -15.00 -8.70 -1.54
CA ASP A 29 -13.54 -8.48 -1.60
C ASP A 29 -12.93 -7.78 -0.38
N PHE A 30 -13.75 -7.43 0.61
CA PHE A 30 -13.30 -6.71 1.80
C PHE A 30 -13.41 -7.54 3.07
N TYR A 31 -12.41 -7.40 3.93
CA TYR A 31 -12.30 -8.10 5.19
C TYR A 31 -12.21 -7.09 6.32
N LEU A 32 -13.03 -7.27 7.36
CA LEU A 32 -12.89 -6.53 8.60
C LEU A 32 -11.86 -7.27 9.46
N VAL A 33 -10.72 -6.62 9.73
CA VAL A 33 -9.65 -7.20 10.53
C VAL A 33 -9.49 -6.49 11.86
N ARG A 34 -9.16 -7.26 12.90
CA ARG A 34 -8.83 -6.79 14.25
C ARG A 34 -7.32 -6.85 14.46
N PHE A 35 -6.77 -5.78 14.99
CA PHE A 35 -5.37 -5.76 15.43
C PHE A 35 -5.21 -6.33 16.84
N PRO A 36 -4.03 -6.90 17.16
CA PRO A 36 -3.72 -7.36 18.51
C PRO A 36 -3.73 -6.21 19.53
N SER A 37 -3.30 -5.01 19.12
CA SER A 37 -3.33 -3.80 19.96
C SER A 37 -4.72 -3.20 20.15
N GLY A 38 -5.77 -3.82 19.58
CA GLY A 38 -7.12 -3.28 19.56
C GLY A 38 -7.40 -2.40 18.34
N GLY A 39 -8.68 -2.03 18.18
CA GLY A 39 -9.15 -1.40 16.95
C GLY A 39 -9.28 -2.39 15.78
N GLY A 40 -9.83 -1.92 14.67
CA GLY A 40 -9.99 -2.73 13.48
C GLY A 40 -10.25 -1.87 12.25
N ILE A 41 -9.86 -2.39 11.09
CA ILE A 41 -10.00 -1.70 9.81
C ILE A 41 -10.61 -2.64 8.77
N ARG A 42 -11.27 -2.06 7.79
CA ARG A 42 -11.73 -2.78 6.61
C ARG A 42 -10.66 -2.68 5.52
N VAL A 43 -10.17 -3.82 5.05
CA VAL A 43 -9.13 -3.91 4.02
C VAL A 43 -9.57 -4.77 2.85
N ASN A 44 -9.02 -4.52 1.67
CA ASN A 44 -9.21 -5.39 0.52
C ASN A 44 -8.38 -6.68 0.70
N GLY A 45 -8.89 -7.81 0.21
CA GLY A 45 -8.20 -9.10 0.26
C GLY A 45 -6.80 -9.10 -0.35
N LYS A 46 -6.53 -8.24 -1.35
CA LYS A 46 -5.19 -8.06 -1.95
C LYS A 46 -4.14 -7.52 -0.97
N ARG A 47 -4.55 -7.00 0.18
CA ARG A 47 -3.66 -6.47 1.23
C ARG A 47 -3.47 -7.45 2.40
N LEU A 48 -4.09 -8.62 2.33
CA LEU A 48 -3.93 -9.71 3.28
C LEU A 48 -2.98 -10.75 2.70
N TYR A 49 -2.11 -11.26 3.55
CA TYR A 49 -1.12 -12.29 3.22
C TYR A 49 -1.32 -13.50 4.11
N ASP A 50 -1.09 -14.69 3.56
CA ASP A 50 -1.30 -15.95 4.26
C ASP A 50 -0.14 -16.25 5.21
N THR A 51 1.08 -15.84 4.83
CA THR A 51 2.31 -16.05 5.58
C THR A 51 3.10 -14.76 5.75
N ILE A 52 4.02 -14.75 6.72
CA ILE A 52 4.98 -13.66 6.92
C ILE A 52 5.92 -13.55 5.72
N GLU A 53 6.40 -14.68 5.20
CA GLU A 53 7.34 -14.74 4.06
C GLU A 53 6.76 -14.07 2.80
N GLU A 54 5.48 -14.26 2.53
CA GLU A 54 4.79 -13.62 1.41
C GLU A 54 4.76 -12.09 1.58
N ALA A 55 4.48 -11.63 2.80
CA ALA A 55 4.47 -10.21 3.12
C ALA A 55 5.87 -9.60 3.06
N GLU A 56 6.90 -10.31 3.55
CA GLU A 56 8.31 -9.88 3.50
C GLU A 56 8.79 -9.69 2.07
N LYS A 57 8.46 -10.63 1.17
CA LYS A 57 8.81 -10.53 -0.25
C LYS A 57 8.23 -9.27 -0.89
N VAL A 58 6.98 -8.90 -0.53
CA VAL A 58 6.36 -7.67 -1.05
C VAL A 58 7.03 -6.41 -0.47
N VAL A 59 7.42 -6.43 0.80
CA VAL A 59 8.16 -5.33 1.41
C VAL A 59 9.54 -5.16 0.75
N GLU A 60 10.25 -6.26 0.52
CA GLU A 60 11.55 -6.28 -0.15
C GLU A 60 11.45 -5.76 -1.60
N GLU A 61 10.51 -6.27 -2.39
CA GLU A 61 10.27 -5.80 -3.76
C GLU A 61 9.99 -4.30 -3.78
N ARG A 62 9.20 -3.81 -2.82
CA ARG A 62 8.89 -2.39 -2.69
C ARG A 62 10.13 -1.55 -2.38
N GLN A 63 11.00 -2.03 -1.50
CA GLN A 63 12.27 -1.36 -1.17
C GLN A 63 13.21 -1.34 -2.38
N ASN A 64 13.34 -2.47 -3.09
CA ASN A 64 14.14 -2.57 -4.32
C ASN A 64 13.63 -1.65 -5.44
N ARG A 65 12.31 -1.48 -5.55
CA ARG A 65 11.72 -0.51 -6.49
C ARG A 65 12.03 0.94 -6.11
N ILE A 66 12.22 1.23 -4.83
CA ILE A 66 12.59 2.57 -4.37
C ILE A 66 14.07 2.83 -4.65
N SER A 67 14.96 1.88 -4.34
CA SER A 67 16.40 2.00 -4.62
C SER A 67 16.69 2.17 -6.11
N THR A 68 16.09 1.35 -6.98
CA THR A 68 16.26 1.48 -8.44
C THR A 68 15.76 2.82 -9.00
N LYS A 69 14.71 3.41 -8.42
CA LYS A 69 14.25 4.76 -8.78
C LYS A 69 15.20 5.86 -8.31
N ILE A 70 15.94 5.64 -7.22
CA ILE A 70 16.95 6.58 -6.74
C ILE A 70 18.17 6.51 -7.66
N GLU A 71 18.59 5.30 -8.05
CA GLU A 71 19.71 5.10 -9.00
C GLU A 71 19.39 5.63 -10.40
N HIS A 72 18.16 5.41 -10.89
CA HIS A 72 17.68 5.88 -12.17
C HIS A 72 16.51 6.86 -11.94
N PRO A 73 16.79 8.11 -11.54
CA PRO A 73 15.75 9.09 -11.36
C PRO A 73 14.99 9.25 -12.68
N ARG A 74 13.67 9.28 -12.60
CA ARG A 74 12.86 9.61 -13.78
C ARG A 74 13.39 10.92 -14.35
N PRO A 75 13.58 11.03 -15.68
CA PRO A 75 14.03 12.28 -16.25
C PRO A 75 13.05 13.38 -15.83
N ALA A 76 13.58 14.53 -15.45
CA ALA A 76 12.76 15.70 -15.20
C ALA A 76 11.84 15.90 -16.42
N ARG A 77 10.53 16.04 -16.20
CA ARG A 77 9.59 16.39 -17.28
C ARG A 77 10.14 17.66 -17.94
N LYS A 78 10.52 17.58 -19.23
CA LYS A 78 11.10 18.70 -19.98
C LYS A 78 10.00 19.61 -20.58
N ASP A 79 8.76 19.33 -20.22
CA ASP A 79 7.56 19.74 -20.93
C ASP A 79 6.46 20.06 -19.91
N SER A 80 6.74 21.09 -19.12
CA SER A 80 5.73 22.10 -18.84
C SER A 80 6.48 23.39 -18.58
N THR A 81 6.68 24.20 -19.62
CA THR A 81 6.72 25.64 -19.39
C THR A 81 5.46 25.97 -18.59
N PHE A 82 5.60 26.15 -17.28
CA PHE A 82 4.55 26.71 -16.46
C PHE A 82 4.34 28.12 -17.01
N HIS A 83 3.43 28.26 -17.97
CA HIS A 83 3.00 29.55 -18.47
C HIS A 83 2.16 30.17 -17.35
N SER A 84 2.84 30.89 -16.45
CA SER A 84 2.18 31.77 -15.50
C SER A 84 1.22 32.68 -16.28
N PRO A 85 -0.08 32.71 -15.95
CA PRO A 85 -1.06 33.58 -16.62
C PRO A 85 -0.68 35.07 -16.55
N HIS A 86 0.18 35.45 -15.60
CA HIS A 86 0.72 36.80 -15.45
C HIS A 86 1.74 37.20 -16.53
N PHE A 87 2.14 36.30 -17.44
CA PHE A 87 3.10 36.62 -18.52
C PHE A 87 2.45 37.30 -19.73
N TYR A 88 1.11 37.26 -19.85
CA TYR A 88 0.39 38.08 -20.81
C TYR A 88 -0.13 39.33 -20.10
N GLY A 89 0.65 40.42 -20.17
CA GLY A 89 0.17 41.75 -19.85
C GLY A 89 -1.02 42.08 -20.74
N TRP A 90 -2.23 42.02 -20.18
CA TRP A 90 -3.39 42.64 -20.77
C TRP A 90 -3.47 44.08 -20.26
N ILE A 91 -3.37 45.00 -21.22
CA ILE A 91 -3.58 46.46 -21.16
C ILE A 91 -2.36 47.27 -20.69
#